data_AF-T0YDR9-F1
#
_entry.id   AF-T0YDR9-F1
#
_cell.length_a   1.000
_cell.length_b   1.000
_cell.length_c   1.000
_cell.angle_alpha   90.00
_cell.angle_beta   90.00
_cell.angle_gamma   90.00
#
_symmetry.space_group_name_H-M   'P 1'
#
loop_
_entity.id
_entity.type
_entity.pdbx_description
1 polymer ?
#
loop_
_entity_poly.entity_id
_entity_poly.type
_entity_poly.pdbx_seq_one_letter_code
_entity_poly.pdbx_strand_id
1 'polypeptide(L)' 'MSEYAHPEAVVETEWVAQHLTDPKVRILEVDYDPAANYELSHIPGSY' A
#
# COMPACT_ATOMS: atom_id res chain seq x y z
N MET A 1 -7.46 -6.70 16.68
CA MET A 1 -6.18 -6.01 16.45
C MET A 1 -5.11 -6.89 17.08
N SER A 2 -4.24 -7.43 16.24
CA SER A 2 -3.31 -8.54 16.55
C SER A 2 -2.26 -8.16 17.60
N GLU A 3 -1.76 -9.19 18.29
CA GLU A 3 -0.54 -9.15 19.12
C GLU A 3 0.73 -9.05 18.25
N TYR A 4 0.78 -8.16 17.26
CA TYR A 4 2.05 -7.90 16.56
C TYR A 4 3.01 -7.17 17.49
N ALA A 5 4.30 -7.51 17.40
CA ALA A 5 5.35 -6.81 18.16
C ALA A 5 5.45 -5.32 17.79
N HIS A 6 5.12 -4.97 16.53
CA HIS A 6 5.04 -3.62 15.99
C HIS A 6 3.72 -3.43 15.24
N PRO A 7 2.62 -3.11 15.94
CA PRO A 7 1.31 -2.97 15.31
C PRO A 7 1.25 -1.81 14.31
N GLU A 8 2.11 -0.80 14.42
CA GLU A 8 2.23 0.33 13.50
C GLU A 8 2.76 -0.03 12.11
N ALA A 9 3.36 -1.21 11.95
CA ALA A 9 3.96 -1.65 10.69
C ALA A 9 2.94 -2.24 9.70
N VAL A 10 1.72 -2.57 10.16
CA VAL A 10 0.69 -3.20 9.36
C VAL A 10 -0.60 -2.38 9.50
N VAL A 11 -1.25 -2.12 8.37
CA VAL A 11 -2.51 -1.39 8.31
C VAL A 11 -3.55 -2.20 7.56
N GLU A 12 -4.82 -1.93 7.84
CA GLU A 12 -5.94 -2.49 7.10
C GLU A 12 -6.06 -1.85 5.72
N THR A 13 -6.67 -2.56 4.77
CA THR A 13 -6.90 -2.05 3.40
C THR A 13 -7.77 -0.80 3.38
N GLU A 14 -8.75 -0.70 4.29
CA GLU A 14 -9.60 0.47 4.46
C GLU A 14 -8.80 1.73 4.84
N TRP A 15 -7.77 1.57 5.68
CA TRP A 15 -6.89 2.69 6.02
C TRP A 15 -6.18 3.22 4.77
N VAL A 16 -5.68 2.33 3.91
CA VAL A 16 -5.02 2.73 2.65
C VAL A 16 -5.99 3.48 1.74
N ALA A 17 -7.22 2.97 1.59
CA ALA A 17 -8.25 3.61 0.78
C ALA A 17 -8.57 5.04 1.24
N GLN A 18 -8.57 5.28 2.56
CA GLN A 18 -8.81 6.61 3.15
C GLN A 18 -7.63 7.59 3.00
N HIS A 19 -6.41 7.08 2.74
CA HIS A 19 -5.18 7.89 2.70
C HIS A 19 -4.56 8.02 1.29
N LEU A 20 -5.27 7.65 0.22
CA LEU A 20 -4.77 7.73 -1.16
C LEU A 20 -4.29 9.14 -1.59
N THR A 21 -4.79 10.19 -0.95
CA THR A 21 -4.45 11.59 -1.27
C THR A 21 -3.68 12.30 -0.16
N ASP A 22 -3.26 11.59 0.89
CA ASP A 22 -2.49 12.19 1.98
C ASP A 22 -1.08 12.56 1.47
N PRO A 23 -0.68 13.85 1.50
CA PRO A 23 0.62 14.28 1.00
C PRO A 23 1.80 13.69 1.78
N LYS A 24 1.58 13.14 2.99
CA LYS A 24 2.59 12.49 3.82
C LYS A 24 2.66 10.98 3.62
N VAL A 25 1.74 10.38 2.86
CA VAL A 25 1.71 8.95 2.58
C VAL A 25 2.20 8.68 1.16
N ARG A 26 2.95 7.60 0.97
CA ARG A 26 3.36 7.08 -0.33
C ARG A 26 3.05 5.59 -0.36
N ILE A 27 2.47 5.13 -1.46
CA ILE A 27 2.13 3.73 -1.68
C ILE A 27 3.11 3.21 -2.72
N LEU A 28 3.77 2.09 -2.40
CA LEU A 28 4.73 1.44 -3.29
C LEU A 28 4.22 0.03 -3.57
N GLU A 29 4.10 -0.33 -4.84
CA GLU A 29 3.88 -1.71 -5.23
C GLU A 29 5.24 -2.43 -5.32
N VAL A 30 5.36 -3.57 -4.66
CA VAL A 30 6.60 -4.35 -4.65
C VAL A 30 6.28 -5.77 -5.07
N ASP A 31 6.71 -6.10 -6.28
CA ASP A 31 6.54 -7.42 -6.87
C ASP A 31 7.89 -7.92 -7.45
N TYR A 32 7.96 -9.22 -7.73
CA TYR A 32 9.10 -9.83 -8.41
C TYR A 32 9.20 -9.39 -9.89
N ASP A 33 8.07 -9.24 -10.59
CA ASP A 33 7.97 -8.65 -11.93
C ASP A 33 7.14 -7.36 -11.87
N PRO A 34 7.74 -6.24 -11.45
CA PRO A 34 7.02 -5.00 -11.23
C PRO A 34 6.48 -4.40 -12.53
N ALA A 35 7.10 -4.66 -13.68
CA ALA A 35 6.63 -4.12 -14.95
C ALA A 35 5.33 -4.78 -15.39
N ALA A 36 5.30 -6.11 -15.42
CA ALA A 36 4.12 -6.85 -15.88
C ALA A 36 2.91 -6.64 -14.95
N ASN A 37 3.13 -6.68 -13.63
CA ASN A 37 2.02 -6.66 -12.67
C ASN A 37 1.45 -5.26 -12.45
N TYR A 38 2.31 -4.23 -12.39
CA TYR A 38 1.86 -2.86 -12.24
C TYR A 38 1.04 -2.37 -13.45
N GLU A 39 1.45 -2.75 -14.67
CA GLU A 39 0.73 -2.37 -15.90
C GLU A 39 -0.65 -3.02 -16.01
N LEU A 40 -0.86 -4.21 -15.41
CA LEU A 40 -2.16 -4.88 -15.41
C LEU A 40 -3.18 -4.13 -14.55
N SER A 41 -2.79 -3.79 -13.32
CA SER A 41 -3.57 -2.96 -12.40
C SER A 41 -2.74 -2.66 -11.16
N HIS A 42 -2.93 -1.46 -10.61
CA HIS A 42 -2.29 -1.03 -9.37
C HIS A 42 -3.20 -0.11 -8.56
N ILE A 43 -2.82 0.16 -7.32
CA ILE A 43 -3.54 1.10 -6.44
C ILE A 43 -3.39 2.52 -7.00
N PRO A 44 -4.46 3.34 -7.11
CA PRO A 44 -4.33 4.70 -7.61
C PRO A 44 -3.29 5.53 -6.83
N GLY A 45 -2.33 6.12 -7.54
CA GLY A 45 -1.27 6.94 -6.94
C GLY A 45 -0.13 6.17 -6.30
N SER A 46 -0.07 4.84 -6.48
CA SER A 46 1.13 4.06 -6.17
C SER A 46 2.28 4.38 -7.13
N TYR A 47 3.47 3.88 -6.77
CA TYR A 47 4.67 3.86 -7.60
C TYR A 47 5.16 2.42 -7.74
#